data_AF-A0AAD5MM66-F1
#
_entry.id   AF-A0AAD5MM66-F1
#
_cell.length_a   1.000
_cell.length_b   1.000
_cell.length_c   1.000
_cell.angle_alpha   90.00
_cell.angle_beta   90.00
_cell.angle_gamma   90.00
#
_symmetry.space_group_name_H-M   'P 1'
#
loop_
_entity.id
_entity.type
_entity.pdbx_description
1 polymer ?
#
loop_
_entity_poly.entity_id
_entity_poly.type
_entity_poly.pdbx_seq_one_letter_code
_entity_poly.pdbx_strand_id
1 'polypeptide(L)'
;MALLFGYQFAMMISLPAMIITQKRLQLDDWYCGNSDMTRKVWFETINEKCDGIMLAVNHCCVMHDECYTHQQGREKCDREFCECNRRASISNNKCLDFLEASCSLVQILGFVAYSNSANYTEPTDLVKYTLHNDYLSDRYINIYRRCPKVNATLSSCALQYNLCENPSIECAESLSQCLHDAATVDGSSSCHGAIEAMCDATFEEVNSWRNSFNVLRFWDSNVMVGSSNTSGIN
;
A
#
# COMPACT_ATOMS: atom_id res chain seq x y z
N MET A 1 27.86 24.76 -61.72
CA MET A 1 28.66 24.20 -60.60
C MET A 1 28.35 25.05 -59.39
N ALA A 2 27.21 24.87 -58.70
CA ALA A 2 26.85 23.77 -57.80
C ALA A 2 27.93 23.56 -56.73
N LEU A 3 27.63 23.97 -55.49
CA LEU A 3 27.78 23.14 -54.28
C LEU A 3 27.05 23.83 -53.12
N LEU A 4 25.96 23.20 -52.71
CA LEU A 4 25.10 23.51 -51.59
C LEU A 4 25.77 23.03 -50.29
N PHE A 5 26.04 23.92 -49.34
CA PHE A 5 26.36 23.51 -47.97
C PHE A 5 25.04 23.43 -47.18
N GLY A 6 24.49 22.23 -47.09
CA GLY A 6 23.31 21.92 -46.28
C GLY A 6 23.66 21.92 -44.79
N TYR A 7 23.00 22.79 -44.04
CA TYR A 7 22.94 22.74 -42.58
C TYR A 7 21.98 21.64 -42.16
N GLN A 8 22.49 20.53 -41.59
CA GLN A 8 21.65 19.58 -40.88
C GLN A 8 21.45 20.07 -39.43
N PHE A 9 20.30 20.69 -39.17
CA PHE A 9 19.79 20.83 -37.81
C PHE A 9 19.22 19.48 -37.36
N ALA A 10 20.00 18.72 -36.59
CA ALA A 10 19.47 17.60 -35.83
C ALA A 10 18.57 18.16 -34.72
N MET A 11 17.24 18.10 -34.90
CA MET A 11 16.29 18.28 -33.79
C MET A 11 16.46 17.10 -32.83
N MET A 12 17.21 17.31 -31.74
CA MET A 12 17.08 16.45 -30.56
C MET A 12 15.72 16.75 -29.93
N ILE A 13 14.72 15.95 -30.27
CA ILE A 13 13.45 15.89 -29.55
C ILE A 13 13.78 15.27 -28.20
N SER A 14 14.05 16.11 -27.20
CA SER A 14 14.06 15.71 -25.80
C SER A 14 12.64 15.28 -25.45
N LEU A 15 12.38 13.98 -25.47
CA LEU A 15 11.22 13.43 -24.79
C LEU A 15 11.26 13.93 -23.34
N PRO A 16 10.23 14.63 -22.84
CA PRO A 16 10.16 14.92 -21.42
C PRO A 16 10.14 13.57 -20.72
N ALA A 17 11.16 13.31 -19.90
CA ALA A 17 11.11 12.21 -18.97
C ALA A 17 9.81 12.40 -18.17
N MET A 18 8.82 11.53 -18.39
CA MET A 18 7.68 11.46 -17.49
C MET A 18 8.29 11.07 -16.15
N ILE A 19 8.45 12.05 -15.27
CA ILE A 19 8.71 11.79 -13.87
C ILE A 19 7.42 11.13 -13.39
N ILE A 20 7.39 9.81 -13.39
CA ILE A 20 6.40 9.06 -12.63
C ILE A 20 6.64 9.50 -11.19
N THR A 21 5.81 10.41 -10.69
CA THR A 21 5.86 10.81 -9.29
C THR A 21 5.40 9.61 -8.49
N GLN A 22 6.33 8.73 -8.16
CA GLN A 22 6.11 7.64 -7.23
C GLN A 22 5.74 8.29 -5.91
N LYS A 23 4.46 8.22 -5.57
CA LYS A 23 3.92 8.82 -4.34
C LYS A 23 4.63 8.12 -3.19
N ARG A 24 5.50 8.83 -2.48
CA ARG A 24 6.21 8.31 -1.31
C ARG A 24 5.37 8.57 -0.06
N LEU A 25 5.55 7.73 0.95
CA LEU A 25 5.00 7.97 2.28
C LEU A 25 5.54 9.31 2.83
N GLN A 26 4.65 10.18 3.29
CA GLN A 26 5.01 11.48 3.86
C GLN A 26 4.97 11.42 5.39
N LEU A 27 5.62 12.39 6.06
CA LEU A 27 5.64 12.46 7.52
C LEU A 27 4.23 12.62 8.12
N ASP A 28 3.34 13.33 7.43
CA ASP A 28 1.96 13.52 7.89
C ASP A 28 1.18 12.20 7.94
N ASP A 29 1.56 11.23 7.11
CA ASP A 29 0.97 9.89 7.05
C ASP A 29 1.67 8.89 7.99
N TRP A 30 2.68 9.31 8.75
CA TRP A 30 3.52 8.45 9.59
C TRP A 30 2.97 8.31 11.01
N TYR A 31 2.77 7.08 11.47
CA TYR A 31 2.14 6.77 12.77
C TYR A 31 3.15 6.38 13.85
N CYS A 32 4.30 5.80 13.50
CA CYS A 32 5.23 5.31 14.52
C CYS A 32 5.79 6.46 15.39
N GLY A 33 5.44 6.48 16.67
CA GLY A 33 5.90 7.45 17.66
C GLY A 33 4.74 8.01 18.49
N ASN A 34 5.01 8.41 19.73
CA ASN A 34 3.97 8.86 20.68
C ASN A 34 3.87 10.39 20.84
N SER A 35 4.70 11.14 20.11
CA SER A 35 4.76 12.60 20.08
C SER A 35 5.34 13.06 18.75
N ASP A 36 5.08 14.31 18.34
CA ASP A 36 5.58 14.85 17.07
C ASP A 36 7.10 14.72 16.91
N MET A 37 7.84 14.97 17.99
CA MET A 37 9.30 14.81 18.00
C MET A 37 9.69 13.36 17.73
N THR A 38 9.11 12.40 18.45
CA THR A 38 9.42 10.99 18.25
C THR A 38 8.95 10.48 16.89
N ARG A 39 7.79 10.92 16.40
CA ARG A 39 7.27 10.58 15.06
C ARG A 39 8.26 10.98 13.98
N LYS A 40 8.74 12.23 14.04
CA LYS A 40 9.75 12.73 13.11
C LYS A 40 11.05 11.93 13.18
N VAL A 41 11.56 11.66 14.38
CA VAL A 41 12.79 10.87 14.56
C VAL A 41 12.63 9.46 13.99
N TRP A 42 11.51 8.79 14.24
CA TRP A 42 11.24 7.46 13.71
C TRP A 42 11.10 7.47 12.18
N PHE A 43 10.38 8.45 11.62
CA PHE A 43 10.24 8.62 10.18
C PHE A 43 11.61 8.78 9.50
N GLU A 44 12.42 9.71 9.98
CA GLU A 44 13.77 9.97 9.44
C GLU A 44 14.66 8.73 9.58
N THR A 45 14.66 8.07 10.75
CA THR A 45 15.50 6.89 10.99
C THR A 45 15.11 5.71 10.09
N ILE A 46 13.80 5.44 9.93
CA ILE A 46 13.31 4.38 9.05
C ILE A 46 13.56 4.72 7.59
N ASN A 47 13.34 5.96 7.17
CA ASN A 47 13.62 6.39 5.80
C ASN A 47 15.10 6.21 5.44
N GLU A 48 16.03 6.47 6.36
CA GLU A 48 17.47 6.33 6.12
C GLU A 48 17.95 4.88 6.18
N LYS A 49 17.50 4.09 7.16
CA LYS A 49 18.03 2.75 7.43
C LYS A 49 17.23 1.63 6.77
N CYS A 50 15.97 1.91 6.48
CA CYS A 50 14.93 0.95 6.14
C CYS A 50 14.12 1.37 4.92
N ASP A 51 14.82 1.92 3.93
CA ASP A 51 14.22 2.20 2.63
C ASP A 51 13.55 0.95 2.04
N GLY A 52 12.47 1.17 1.31
CA GLY A 52 11.65 0.12 0.70
C GLY A 52 10.68 -0.60 1.65
N ILE A 53 10.79 -0.44 2.98
CA ILE A 53 9.84 -1.08 3.94
C ILE A 53 9.07 -0.08 4.80
N MET A 54 9.19 1.22 4.52
CA MET A 54 8.55 2.28 5.30
C MET A 54 7.04 2.07 5.45
N LEU A 55 6.35 1.70 4.36
CA LEU A 55 4.90 1.49 4.38
C LEU A 55 4.49 0.32 5.29
N ALA A 56 5.22 -0.79 5.21
CA ALA A 56 4.95 -1.97 6.01
C ALA A 56 5.21 -1.68 7.50
N VAL A 57 6.31 -1.00 7.84
CA VAL A 57 6.61 -0.59 9.22
C VAL A 57 5.57 0.39 9.76
N ASN A 58 5.19 1.38 8.95
CA ASN A 58 4.16 2.35 9.32
C ASN A 58 2.82 1.65 9.61
N HIS A 59 2.44 0.68 8.77
CA HIS A 59 1.25 -0.13 8.97
C HIS A 59 1.28 -0.91 10.29
N CYS A 60 2.43 -1.48 10.66
CA CYS A 60 2.58 -2.15 11.96
C CYS A 60 2.31 -1.20 13.14
N CYS A 61 2.72 0.06 13.04
CA CYS A 61 2.45 1.07 14.06
C CYS A 61 0.97 1.44 14.13
N VAL A 62 0.30 1.60 12.98
CA VAL A 62 -1.15 1.83 12.92
C VAL A 62 -1.91 0.72 13.64
N MET A 63 -1.60 -0.54 13.33
CA MET A 63 -2.23 -1.70 13.96
C MET A 63 -1.97 -1.75 15.47
N HIS A 64 -0.77 -1.40 15.91
CA HIS A 64 -0.38 -1.37 17.32
C HIS A 64 -1.14 -0.28 18.09
N ASP A 65 -1.19 0.94 17.55
CA ASP A 65 -1.88 2.08 18.15
C ASP A 65 -3.39 1.84 18.25
N GLU A 66 -4.00 1.24 17.23
CA GLU A 66 -5.41 0.83 17.28
C GLU A 66 -5.63 -0.30 18.30
N CYS A 67 -4.77 -1.31 18.36
CA CYS A 67 -4.85 -2.38 19.36
C CYS A 67 -4.77 -1.82 20.79
N TYR A 68 -3.88 -0.86 21.00
CA TYR A 68 -3.74 -0.09 22.24
C TYR A 68 -5.03 0.69 22.53
N THR A 69 -5.54 1.47 21.58
CA THR A 69 -6.79 2.24 21.70
C THR A 69 -7.97 1.36 22.12
N HIS A 70 -8.11 0.18 21.52
CA HIS A 70 -9.18 -0.78 21.84
C HIS A 70 -8.91 -1.64 23.07
N GLN A 71 -7.80 -1.40 23.76
CA GLN A 71 -7.43 -2.05 25.02
C GLN A 71 -7.46 -3.58 24.93
N GLN A 72 -6.95 -4.16 23.83
CA GLN A 72 -6.99 -5.61 23.61
C GLN A 72 -5.96 -6.41 24.43
N GLY A 73 -5.30 -5.77 25.39
CA GLY A 73 -4.23 -6.33 26.21
C GLY A 73 -2.85 -5.98 25.66
N ARG A 74 -2.08 -5.23 26.45
CA ARG A 74 -0.75 -4.72 26.07
C ARG A 74 0.18 -5.80 25.53
N GLU A 75 0.31 -6.93 26.23
CA GLU A 75 1.21 -8.01 25.80
C GLU A 75 0.78 -8.64 24.47
N LYS A 76 -0.53 -8.71 24.20
CA LYS A 76 -1.05 -9.20 22.92
C LYS A 76 -0.66 -8.21 21.81
N CYS A 77 -0.98 -6.94 21.99
CA CYS A 77 -0.66 -5.89 21.02
C CYS A 77 0.85 -5.80 20.75
N ASP A 78 1.68 -5.84 21.80
CA ASP A 78 3.14 -5.79 21.66
C ASP A 78 3.67 -7.00 20.88
N ARG A 79 3.16 -8.22 21.14
CA ARG A 79 3.55 -9.41 20.36
C ARG A 79 3.15 -9.30 18.89
N GLU A 80 1.92 -8.86 18.61
CA GLU A 80 1.43 -8.69 17.24
C GLU A 80 2.22 -7.62 16.48
N PHE A 81 2.59 -6.52 17.15
CA PHE A 81 3.50 -5.51 16.60
C PHE A 81 4.88 -6.10 16.26
N CYS A 82 5.46 -6.90 17.15
CA CYS A 82 6.74 -7.57 16.90
C CYS A 82 6.67 -8.52 15.69
N GLU A 83 5.62 -9.33 15.59
CA GLU A 83 5.42 -10.23 14.43
C GLU A 83 5.18 -9.46 13.13
N CYS A 84 4.45 -8.35 13.18
CA CYS A 84 4.29 -7.47 12.04
C CYS A 84 5.63 -6.91 11.57
N ASN A 85 6.44 -6.39 12.49
CA ASN A 85 7.78 -5.87 12.20
C ASN A 85 8.72 -6.92 11.62
N ARG A 86 8.69 -8.16 12.14
CA ARG A 86 9.43 -9.29 11.56
C ARG A 86 9.02 -9.54 10.11
N ARG A 87 7.72 -9.61 9.82
CA ARG A 87 7.21 -9.78 8.46
C ARG A 87 7.62 -8.62 7.54
N ALA A 88 7.51 -7.37 8.01
CA ALA A 88 7.93 -6.19 7.27
C ALA A 88 9.43 -6.20 6.94
N SER A 89 10.26 -6.80 7.80
CA SER A 89 11.72 -6.88 7.60
C SER A 89 12.15 -7.92 6.57
N ILE A 90 11.29 -8.86 6.14
CA ILE A 90 11.66 -9.96 5.25
C ILE A 90 12.27 -9.46 3.93
N SER A 91 11.74 -8.37 3.38
CA SER A 91 12.24 -7.76 2.14
C SER A 91 13.49 -6.89 2.35
N ASN A 92 13.81 -6.52 3.60
CA ASN A 92 15.00 -5.75 3.96
C ASN A 92 15.57 -6.15 5.34
N ASN A 93 16.29 -7.27 5.38
CA ASN A 93 16.86 -7.83 6.61
C ASN A 93 17.81 -6.89 7.38
N LYS A 94 18.34 -5.83 6.76
CA LYS A 94 19.16 -4.82 7.46
C LYS A 94 18.36 -4.10 8.56
N CYS A 95 17.04 -4.13 8.48
CA CYS A 95 16.13 -3.54 9.43
C CYS A 95 15.76 -4.45 10.60
N LEU A 96 16.06 -5.75 10.51
CA LEU A 96 15.60 -6.73 11.49
C LEU A 96 16.02 -6.35 12.90
N ASP A 97 17.32 -6.12 13.14
CA ASP A 97 17.83 -5.76 14.47
C ASP A 97 17.21 -4.45 15.00
N PHE A 98 16.98 -3.48 14.10
CA PHE A 98 16.37 -2.21 14.48
C PHE A 98 14.89 -2.37 14.86
N LEU A 99 14.14 -3.19 14.13
CA LEU A 99 12.74 -3.46 14.40
C LEU A 99 12.54 -4.42 15.59
N GLU A 100 13.50 -5.31 15.87
CA GLU A 100 13.53 -6.09 17.12
C GLU A 100 13.82 -5.20 18.33
N ALA A 101 14.69 -4.19 18.16
CA ALA A 101 14.91 -3.19 19.20
C ALA A 101 13.64 -2.37 19.48
N SER A 102 12.88 -1.98 18.44
CA SER A 102 11.60 -1.28 18.63
C SER A 102 10.55 -2.16 19.33
N CYS A 103 10.48 -3.46 18.99
CA CYS A 103 9.69 -4.46 19.71
C CYS A 103 10.04 -4.52 21.21
N SER A 104 11.34 -4.57 21.54
CA SER A 104 11.80 -4.58 22.93
C SER A 104 11.42 -3.29 23.68
N LEU A 105 11.50 -2.14 23.01
CA LEU A 105 11.14 -0.84 23.58
C LEU A 105 9.65 -0.77 23.96
N VAL A 106 8.73 -1.22 23.10
CA VAL A 106 7.29 -1.20 23.43
C VAL A 106 6.95 -2.17 24.57
N GLN A 107 7.63 -3.32 24.65
CA GLN A 107 7.41 -4.27 25.74
C GLN A 107 7.88 -3.73 27.11
N ILE A 108 8.95 -2.94 27.14
CA ILE A 108 9.50 -2.37 28.38
C ILE A 108 8.79 -1.07 28.77
N LEU A 109 8.55 -0.17 27.80
CA LEU A 109 8.11 1.21 28.05
C LEU A 109 6.66 1.48 27.61
N GLY A 110 6.03 0.54 26.91
CA GLY A 110 4.70 0.73 26.32
C GLY A 110 3.55 0.80 27.33
N PHE A 111 3.77 0.49 28.62
CA PHE A 111 2.71 0.54 29.64
C PHE A 111 2.02 1.91 29.71
N VAL A 112 2.78 3.00 29.70
CA VAL A 112 2.23 4.36 29.77
C VAL A 112 1.46 4.69 28.49
N ALA A 113 2.01 4.35 27.32
CA ALA A 113 1.34 4.56 26.04
C ALA A 113 0.03 3.77 25.95
N TYR A 114 0.04 2.50 26.37
CA TYR A 114 -1.14 1.65 26.44
C TYR A 114 -2.21 2.25 27.35
N SER A 115 -1.84 2.65 28.57
CA SER A 115 -2.79 3.26 29.51
C SER A 115 -3.37 4.57 29.00
N ASN A 116 -2.57 5.40 28.31
CA ASN A 116 -3.01 6.69 27.78
C ASN A 116 -3.92 6.54 26.55
N SER A 117 -3.76 5.46 25.78
CA SER A 117 -4.56 5.20 24.58
C SER A 117 -6.03 4.86 24.86
N ALA A 118 -6.39 4.48 26.10
CA ALA A 118 -7.75 4.07 26.46
C ALA A 118 -8.82 5.15 26.20
N ASN A 119 -8.42 6.42 26.22
CA ASN A 119 -9.28 7.56 25.95
C ASN A 119 -8.94 8.25 24.62
N TYR A 120 -8.16 7.59 23.77
CA TYR A 120 -7.85 8.13 22.45
C TYR A 120 -9.11 8.17 21.61
N THR A 121 -9.38 9.33 21.03
CA THR A 121 -10.37 9.52 20.00
C THR A 121 -9.65 9.94 18.73
N GLU A 122 -9.94 9.25 17.65
CA GLU A 122 -9.39 9.56 16.34
C GLU A 122 -9.69 11.03 15.98
N PRO A 123 -8.68 11.80 15.51
CA PRO A 123 -8.87 13.18 15.09
C PRO A 123 -9.90 13.28 13.96
N THR A 124 -10.72 14.34 13.98
CA THR A 124 -11.73 14.57 12.92
C THR A 124 -11.12 14.84 11.55
N ASP A 125 -9.85 15.23 11.51
CA ASP A 125 -9.05 15.51 10.33
C ASP A 125 -8.17 14.34 9.90
N LEU A 126 -8.37 13.14 10.46
CA LEU A 126 -7.70 11.94 9.97
C LEU A 126 -7.94 11.77 8.46
N VAL A 127 -6.86 11.73 7.71
CA VAL A 127 -6.89 11.44 6.27
C VAL A 127 -7.33 9.99 6.06
N LYS A 128 -8.50 9.82 5.45
CA LYS A 128 -9.03 8.52 5.04
C LYS A 128 -8.70 8.28 3.57
N TYR A 129 -7.61 7.56 3.33
CA TYR A 129 -7.25 7.14 1.98
C TYR A 129 -8.30 6.17 1.44
N THR A 130 -8.62 6.31 0.16
CA THR A 130 -9.42 5.35 -0.62
C THR A 130 -8.59 4.83 -1.77
N LEU A 131 -9.06 3.79 -2.45
CA LEU A 131 -8.38 3.23 -3.62
C LEU A 131 -8.46 4.23 -4.79
N HIS A 132 -7.37 4.38 -5.56
CA HIS A 132 -7.32 5.32 -6.69
C HIS A 132 -8.25 4.94 -7.85
N ASN A 133 -8.74 3.69 -7.91
CA ASN A 133 -9.72 3.25 -8.90
C ASN A 133 -11.12 3.76 -8.49
N ASP A 134 -11.76 4.58 -9.34
CA ASP A 134 -13.07 5.19 -9.06
C ASP A 134 -14.16 4.16 -8.67
N TYR A 135 -14.24 3.03 -9.38
CA TYR A 135 -15.20 1.96 -9.10
C TYR A 135 -14.99 1.32 -7.73
N LEU A 136 -13.73 1.13 -7.34
CA LEU A 136 -13.36 0.57 -6.04
C LEU A 136 -13.43 1.60 -4.91
N SER A 137 -13.19 2.88 -5.21
CA SER A 137 -13.18 3.99 -4.23
C SER A 137 -14.51 4.13 -3.51
N ASP A 138 -15.63 4.15 -4.24
CA ASP A 138 -16.98 4.25 -3.66
C ASP A 138 -17.31 3.08 -2.72
N ARG A 139 -16.90 1.87 -3.11
CA ARG A 139 -17.05 0.67 -2.29
C ARG A 139 -16.20 0.75 -1.02
N TYR A 140 -14.97 1.25 -1.16
CA TYR A 140 -14.05 1.42 -0.05
C TYR A 140 -14.56 2.41 1.00
N ILE A 141 -15.19 3.52 0.57
CA ILE A 141 -15.80 4.51 1.48
C ILE A 141 -16.86 3.86 2.40
N ASN A 142 -17.62 2.89 1.88
CA ASN A 142 -18.62 2.18 2.66
C ASN A 142 -17.99 1.34 3.78
N ILE A 143 -16.77 0.83 3.60
CA ILE A 143 -16.06 0.04 4.62
C ILE A 143 -15.81 0.87 5.87
N TYR A 144 -15.41 2.14 5.73
CA TYR A 144 -15.23 3.05 6.88
C TYR A 144 -16.50 3.22 7.71
N ARG A 145 -17.69 3.16 7.10
CA ARG A 145 -18.97 3.22 7.84
C ARG A 145 -19.29 1.91 8.55
N ARG A 146 -18.80 0.79 8.01
CA ARG A 146 -19.08 -0.57 8.46
C ARG A 146 -18.09 -1.08 9.50
N CYS A 147 -16.89 -0.49 9.53
CA CYS A 147 -15.74 -0.84 10.35
C CYS A 147 -15.22 0.37 11.14
N PRO A 148 -16.06 1.02 11.98
CA PRO A 148 -15.73 2.31 12.57
C PRO A 148 -14.56 2.27 13.56
N LYS A 149 -14.14 1.08 14.02
CA LYS A 149 -13.04 0.93 14.99
C LYS A 149 -11.66 0.92 14.35
N VAL A 150 -11.57 0.76 13.03
CA VAL A 150 -10.29 0.47 12.34
C VAL A 150 -10.02 1.44 11.18
N ASN A 151 -10.45 2.70 11.31
CA ASN A 151 -10.31 3.70 10.26
C ASN A 151 -8.85 3.96 9.88
N ALA A 152 -7.93 4.04 10.86
CA ALA A 152 -6.52 4.28 10.56
C ALA A 152 -5.92 3.08 9.84
N THR A 153 -6.25 1.85 10.27
CA THR A 153 -5.82 0.62 9.59
C THR A 153 -6.35 0.55 8.16
N LEU A 154 -7.64 0.82 7.94
CA LEU A 154 -8.21 0.85 6.59
C LEU A 154 -7.52 1.90 5.71
N SER A 155 -7.25 3.09 6.25
CA SER A 155 -6.50 4.13 5.52
C SER A 155 -5.11 3.66 5.14
N SER A 156 -4.41 2.97 6.06
CA SER A 156 -3.11 2.36 5.82
C SER A 156 -3.16 1.26 4.75
N CYS A 157 -4.19 0.40 4.74
CA CYS A 157 -4.39 -0.62 3.72
C CYS A 157 -4.59 0.00 2.33
N ALA A 158 -5.44 1.03 2.22
CA ALA A 158 -5.65 1.75 0.96
C ALA A 158 -4.37 2.40 0.45
N LEU A 159 -3.59 3.02 1.34
CA LEU A 159 -2.32 3.64 0.99
C LEU A 159 -1.32 2.60 0.47
N GLN A 160 -1.19 1.45 1.13
CA GLN A 160 -0.32 0.36 0.67
C GLN A 160 -0.70 -0.13 -0.72
N TYR A 161 -2.00 -0.35 -0.97
CA TYR A 161 -2.48 -0.77 -2.29
C TYR A 161 -2.20 0.28 -3.37
N ASN A 162 -2.48 1.56 -3.08
CA ASN A 162 -2.27 2.67 -4.00
C ASN A 162 -0.80 2.89 -4.39
N LEU A 163 0.13 2.42 -3.55
CA LEU A 163 1.57 2.50 -3.76
C LEU A 163 2.17 1.21 -4.31
N CYS A 164 1.35 0.18 -4.49
CA CYS A 164 1.77 -1.06 -5.13
C CYS A 164 2.05 -0.81 -6.62
N GLU A 165 3.22 -1.24 -7.10
CA GLU A 165 3.63 -1.02 -8.49
C GLU A 165 2.84 -1.93 -9.44
N ASN A 166 1.90 -1.32 -10.18
CA ASN A 166 0.91 -1.96 -11.04
C ASN A 166 -0.12 -2.81 -10.25
N PRO A 167 -1.43 -2.63 -10.48
CA PRO A 167 -2.46 -3.43 -9.83
C PRO A 167 -2.31 -4.89 -10.27
N SER A 168 -1.69 -5.69 -9.42
CA SER A 168 -1.43 -7.12 -9.62
C SER A 168 -2.28 -7.97 -8.68
N ILE A 169 -2.28 -9.28 -8.93
CA ILE A 169 -2.94 -10.24 -8.03
C ILE A 169 -2.29 -10.17 -6.64
N GLU A 170 -0.97 -10.01 -6.57
CA GLU A 170 -0.24 -9.87 -5.31
C GLU A 170 -0.65 -8.62 -4.52
N CYS A 171 -0.91 -7.48 -5.20
CA CYS A 171 -1.42 -6.27 -4.55
C CYS A 171 -2.84 -6.49 -3.99
N ALA A 172 -3.71 -7.17 -4.76
CA ALA A 172 -5.07 -7.49 -4.33
C ALA A 172 -5.08 -8.48 -3.15
N GLU A 173 -4.22 -9.50 -3.16
CA GLU A 173 -4.02 -10.42 -2.03
C GLU A 173 -3.52 -9.68 -0.79
N SER A 174 -2.54 -8.78 -0.95
CA SER A 174 -2.02 -7.97 0.15
C SER A 174 -3.06 -7.04 0.74
N LEU A 175 -3.87 -6.38 -0.10
CA LEU A 175 -5.00 -5.55 0.35
C LEU A 175 -6.03 -6.40 1.08
N SER A 176 -6.41 -7.54 0.52
CA SER A 176 -7.39 -8.46 1.11
C SER A 176 -6.95 -8.90 2.50
N GLN A 177 -5.70 -9.36 2.64
CA GLN A 177 -5.15 -9.75 3.94
C GLN A 177 -5.19 -8.59 4.95
N CYS A 178 -4.75 -7.40 4.54
CA CYS A 178 -4.78 -6.19 5.37
C CYS A 178 -6.20 -5.85 5.85
N LEU A 179 -7.19 -5.95 4.96
CA LEU A 179 -8.58 -5.71 5.29
C LEU A 179 -9.12 -6.78 6.27
N HIS A 180 -8.82 -8.06 6.07
CA HIS A 180 -9.24 -9.12 7.00
C HIS A 180 -8.65 -8.96 8.41
N ASP A 181 -7.39 -8.54 8.50
CA ASP A 181 -6.75 -8.21 9.77
C ASP A 181 -7.51 -7.05 10.46
N ALA A 182 -7.91 -6.02 9.70
CA ALA A 182 -8.74 -4.92 10.19
C ALA A 182 -10.14 -5.38 10.66
N ALA A 183 -10.82 -6.24 9.89
CA ALA A 183 -12.11 -6.80 10.28
C ALA A 183 -12.03 -7.58 11.60
N THR A 184 -10.94 -8.33 11.79
CA THR A 184 -10.69 -9.11 13.00
C THR A 184 -10.58 -8.19 14.23
N VAL A 185 -9.92 -7.05 14.08
CA VAL A 185 -9.79 -6.01 15.13
C VAL A 185 -11.13 -5.32 15.41
N ASP A 186 -11.92 -4.99 14.37
CA ASP A 186 -13.25 -4.38 14.55
C ASP A 186 -14.24 -5.32 15.27
N GLY A 187 -14.21 -6.59 14.87
CA GLY A 187 -14.98 -7.68 15.47
C GLY A 187 -16.47 -7.72 15.09
N SER A 188 -16.97 -6.77 14.28
CA SER A 188 -18.38 -6.78 13.86
C SER A 188 -18.61 -7.62 12.60
N SER A 189 -19.72 -8.35 12.55
CA SER A 189 -20.12 -9.11 11.36
C SER A 189 -20.41 -8.21 10.15
N SER A 190 -20.90 -6.99 10.40
CA SER A 190 -21.12 -5.98 9.37
C SER A 190 -19.81 -5.52 8.72
N CYS A 191 -18.73 -5.39 9.51
CA CYS A 191 -17.41 -5.07 8.99
C CYS A 191 -16.85 -6.22 8.14
N HIS A 192 -16.89 -7.46 8.66
CA HIS A 192 -16.45 -8.65 7.93
C HIS A 192 -17.14 -8.77 6.57
N GLY A 193 -18.48 -8.68 6.54
CA GLY A 193 -19.23 -8.78 5.28
C GLY A 193 -18.93 -7.65 4.28
N ALA A 194 -18.63 -6.44 4.76
CA ALA A 194 -18.23 -5.34 3.88
C ALA A 194 -16.84 -5.54 3.28
N ILE A 195 -15.91 -6.12 4.06
CA ILE A 195 -14.56 -6.45 3.61
C ILE A 195 -14.57 -7.59 2.59
N GLU A 196 -15.31 -8.67 2.83
CA GLU A 196 -15.47 -9.76 1.85
C GLU A 196 -15.92 -9.23 0.49
N ALA A 197 -16.97 -8.40 0.49
CA ALA A 197 -17.49 -7.79 -0.75
C ALA A 197 -16.49 -6.84 -1.43
N MET A 198 -15.57 -6.22 -0.67
CA MET A 198 -14.50 -5.39 -1.22
C MET A 198 -13.39 -6.24 -1.84
N CYS A 199 -12.99 -7.32 -1.16
CA CYS A 199 -12.00 -8.26 -1.64
C CYS A 199 -12.45 -8.88 -2.97
N ASP A 200 -13.69 -9.36 -3.03
CA ASP A 200 -14.31 -9.89 -4.26
C ASP A 200 -14.25 -8.87 -5.41
N ALA A 201 -14.69 -7.64 -5.17
CA ALA A 201 -14.69 -6.58 -6.17
C ALA A 201 -13.27 -6.22 -6.66
N THR A 202 -12.27 -6.29 -5.75
CA THR A 202 -10.87 -6.04 -6.09
C THR A 202 -10.32 -7.14 -6.99
N PHE A 203 -10.62 -8.41 -6.70
CA PHE A 203 -10.19 -9.54 -7.53
C PHE A 203 -10.90 -9.57 -8.88
N GLU A 204 -12.19 -9.20 -8.95
CA GLU A 204 -12.91 -9.05 -10.22
C GLU A 204 -12.25 -8.01 -11.13
N GLU A 205 -11.84 -6.87 -10.56
CA GLU A 205 -11.16 -5.80 -11.28
C GLU A 205 -9.82 -6.26 -11.86
N VAL A 206 -8.96 -6.86 -11.03
CA VAL A 206 -7.64 -7.35 -11.47
C VAL A 206 -7.78 -8.44 -12.55
N ASN A 207 -8.75 -9.34 -12.40
CA ASN A 207 -9.01 -10.38 -13.39
C ASN A 207 -9.58 -9.82 -14.72
N SER A 208 -10.42 -8.78 -14.66
CA SER A 208 -10.94 -8.09 -15.85
C SER A 208 -9.81 -7.49 -16.68
N TRP A 209 -8.83 -6.85 -16.02
CA TRP A 209 -7.62 -6.33 -16.69
C TRP A 209 -6.81 -7.44 -17.31
N ARG A 210 -6.54 -8.52 -16.57
CA ARG A 210 -5.78 -9.68 -17.08
C ARG A 210 -6.41 -10.26 -18.35
N ASN A 211 -7.73 -10.41 -18.37
CA ASN A 211 -8.46 -10.90 -19.53
C ASN A 211 -8.40 -9.92 -20.71
N SER A 212 -8.54 -8.62 -20.45
CA SER A 212 -8.44 -7.58 -21.49
C SER A 212 -7.05 -7.51 -22.13
N PHE A 213 -5.98 -7.63 -21.34
CA PHE A 213 -4.60 -7.68 -21.85
C PHE A 213 -4.31 -8.96 -22.63
N ASN A 214 -4.87 -10.10 -22.23
CA ASN A 214 -4.76 -11.35 -23.00
C ASN A 214 -5.45 -11.25 -24.36
N VAL A 215 -6.60 -10.57 -24.43
CA VAL A 215 -7.25 -10.26 -25.70
C VAL A 215 -6.36 -9.33 -26.53
N LEU A 216 -5.87 -8.21 -26.01
CA LEU A 216 -5.03 -7.29 -26.79
C LEU A 216 -3.74 -7.95 -27.33
N ARG A 217 -3.05 -8.77 -26.51
CA ARG A 217 -1.88 -9.54 -26.98
C ARG A 217 -2.22 -10.55 -28.08
N PHE A 218 -3.42 -11.13 -28.05
CA PHE A 218 -3.89 -12.03 -29.10
C PHE A 218 -4.11 -11.29 -30.43
N TRP A 219 -4.56 -10.02 -30.39
CA TRP A 219 -4.74 -9.22 -31.60
C TRP A 219 -3.41 -8.72 -32.17
N ASP A 220 -2.47 -8.30 -31.33
CA ASP A 220 -1.11 -7.93 -31.77
C ASP A 220 -0.35 -9.11 -32.40
N SER A 221 -0.59 -10.33 -31.91
CA SER A 221 0.03 -11.55 -32.47
C SER A 221 -0.58 -11.98 -33.81
N ASN A 222 -1.84 -11.62 -34.08
CA ASN A 222 -2.54 -11.97 -35.32
C ASN A 222 -2.40 -10.91 -36.42
N VAL A 223 -2.02 -9.67 -36.11
CA VAL A 223 -1.76 -8.62 -37.11
C VAL A 223 -0.40 -8.81 -37.82
N MET A 224 0.52 -9.59 -37.25
CA MET A 224 1.84 -9.91 -37.85
C MET A 224 1.84 -11.17 -38.75
N VAL A 225 0.73 -11.91 -38.86
CA VAL A 225 0.62 -13.12 -39.72
C VAL A 225 -0.47 -12.91 -40.76
N GLY A 226 -0.28 -11.91 -41.61
CA GLY A 226 -1.29 -11.52 -42.59
C GLY A 226 -0.72 -10.84 -43.83
N SER A 227 0.38 -11.34 -44.39
CA SER A 227 0.82 -10.96 -45.74
C SER A 227 1.75 -12.01 -46.36
N SER A 228 1.42 -12.37 -47.60
CA SER A 228 2.15 -13.18 -48.59
C SER A 228 2.07 -14.71 -48.47
N ASN A 229 1.12 -15.31 -49.20
CA ASN A 229 1.46 -16.27 -50.25
C ASN A 229 0.23 -16.59 -51.13
N THR A 230 0.14 -15.89 -52.27
CA THR A 230 -0.60 -16.36 -53.45
C THR A 230 0.22 -16.05 -54.68
N SER A 231 1.02 -17.03 -55.13
CA SER A 231 1.40 -17.18 -56.53
C SER A 231 2.15 -18.49 -56.74
N GLY A 232 1.55 -19.41 -57.50
CA GLY A 232 2.27 -20.43 -58.24
C GLY A 232 1.77 -21.86 -58.06
N ILE A 233 0.73 -22.26 -58.80
CA ILE A 233 0.59 -23.63 -59.31
C ILE A 233 -0.03 -23.58 -60.72
N ASN A 234 0.77 -24.06 -61.68
CA ASN A 234 0.53 -24.57 -63.04
C ASN A 234 -0.22 -23.74 -64.08
#